data_AF-R7FW36-F1
#
_entry.id   AF-R7FW36-F1
#
_cell.length_a   1.000
_cell.length_b   1.000
_cell.length_c   1.000
_cell.angle_alpha   90.00
_cell.angle_beta   90.00
_cell.angle_gamma   90.00
#
_symmetry.space_group_name_H-M   'P 1'
#
loop_
_entity.id
_entity.type
_entity.pdbx_description
1 polymer ?
#
loop_
_entity_poly.entity_id
_entity_poly.type
_entity_poly.pdbx_seq_one_letter_code
_entity_poly.pdbx_strand_id
1 'polypeptide(L)'
;MFINDEVPWEEVYNGITFPEYLCGGPEESSVAICHGGRTEFVYPPCEQSSIEFALERLGADSLDDCNIQMSCSRFGKPLSEVMDHILNDEGLDAFNEVCHAAAKIPDRDLDKFTAAVLYANADTSCEVCRIAESLELFEYAPGVRDTNNLGAWWLENKMDCSLPYEIDEFFDYDGYGESIVENNDGEFVEGLGFVCMEEGYTLEDVLQDTDQGMGGM
;
A
#
# COMPACT_ATOMS: atom_id res chain seq x y z
N MET A 1 36.19 11.11 12.16
CA MET A 1 34.82 11.52 12.54
C MET A 1 34.48 12.67 11.62
N PHE A 2 33.54 12.48 10.69
CA PHE A 2 33.12 13.54 9.78
C PHE A 2 32.23 14.48 10.59
N ILE A 3 32.70 15.70 10.83
CA ILE A 3 31.90 16.77 11.42
C ILE A 3 31.46 17.62 10.24
N ASN A 4 30.15 17.67 10.00
CA ASN A 4 29.57 18.54 8.99
C ASN A 4 29.31 19.91 9.64
N ASP A 5 30.18 20.88 9.40
CA ASP A 5 30.10 22.23 9.99
C ASP A 5 28.87 23.05 9.51
N GLU A 6 28.12 22.56 8.51
CA GLU A 6 26.89 23.20 8.00
C GLU A 6 25.63 22.79 8.77
N VAL A 7 25.69 21.74 9.60
CA VAL A 7 24.57 21.30 10.45
C VAL A 7 24.87 21.68 11.90
N PRO A 8 24.17 22.68 12.48
CA PRO A 8 24.39 23.05 13.87
C PRO A 8 24.09 21.88 14.80
N TRP A 9 24.89 21.75 15.87
CA TRP A 9 24.64 20.77 16.92
C TRP A 9 23.36 21.11 17.67
N GLU A 10 22.43 20.16 17.72
CA GLU A 10 21.17 20.27 18.45
C GLU A 10 20.99 19.03 19.36
N GLU A 11 20.71 19.28 20.65
CA GLU A 11 20.39 18.21 21.60
C GLU A 11 18.90 17.86 21.45
N VAL A 12 18.62 16.82 20.67
CA VAL A 12 17.26 16.35 20.38
C VAL A 12 16.73 15.30 21.37
N TYR A 13 17.62 14.71 22.18
CA TYR A 13 17.25 13.73 23.21
C TYR A 13 16.99 14.43 24.54
N ASN A 14 15.78 14.28 25.09
CA ASN A 14 15.35 14.98 26.31
C ASN A 14 15.58 14.17 27.61
N GLY A 15 16.27 13.03 27.54
CA GLY A 15 16.51 12.14 28.68
C GLY A 15 15.37 11.17 28.99
N ILE A 16 14.26 11.24 28.25
CA ILE A 16 13.06 10.42 28.44
C ILE A 16 12.64 9.76 27.12
N THR A 17 12.40 10.57 26.08
CA THR A 17 11.92 10.11 24.78
C THR A 17 12.98 10.16 23.70
N PHE A 18 12.90 9.22 22.76
CA PHE A 18 13.82 9.18 21.62
C PHE A 18 13.32 10.09 20.48
N PRO A 19 14.24 10.79 19.79
CA PRO A 19 13.89 11.45 18.53
C PRO A 19 13.49 10.40 17.49
N GLU A 20 12.75 10.83 16.46
CA GLU A 20 12.45 9.97 15.31
C GLU A 20 13.74 9.49 14.64
N TYR A 21 13.77 8.22 14.30
CA TYR A 21 14.94 7.52 13.80
C TYR A 21 14.57 6.65 12.61
N LEU A 22 14.63 7.24 11.41
CA LEU A 22 14.36 6.56 10.14
C LEU A 22 15.59 5.77 9.69
N CYS A 23 15.87 4.67 10.39
CA CYS A 23 17.10 3.93 10.17
C CYS A 23 17.06 3.01 8.93
N GLY A 24 15.88 2.56 8.51
CA GLY A 24 15.68 1.73 7.32
C GLY A 24 15.44 2.50 6.02
N GLY A 25 15.33 3.83 6.06
CA GLY A 25 15.08 4.66 4.89
C GLY A 25 13.58 4.90 4.60
N PRO A 26 13.21 5.40 3.41
CA PRO A 26 11.85 5.83 3.08
C PRO A 26 10.82 4.69 2.99
N GLU A 27 11.25 3.45 3.19
CA GLU A 27 10.42 2.25 3.12
C GLU A 27 9.82 1.85 4.48
N GLU A 28 10.18 2.57 5.55
CA GLU A 28 9.62 2.37 6.89
C GLU A 28 8.49 3.38 7.15
N SER A 29 7.36 2.88 7.67
CA SER A 29 6.32 3.74 8.23
C SER A 29 6.71 4.14 9.65
N SER A 30 6.40 5.36 10.05
CA SER A 30 6.57 5.85 11.41
C SER A 30 5.30 6.57 11.88
N VAL A 31 4.91 6.30 13.11
CA VAL A 31 3.75 6.91 13.76
C VAL A 31 4.19 7.61 15.03
N ALA A 32 3.83 8.88 15.13
CA ALA A 32 4.05 9.70 16.32
C ALA A 32 2.90 9.49 17.32
N ILE A 33 3.26 9.17 18.56
CA ILE A 33 2.34 9.04 19.68
C ILE A 33 2.64 10.18 20.65
N CYS A 34 1.66 11.05 20.86
CA CYS A 34 1.82 12.26 21.67
C CYS A 34 0.95 12.22 22.93
N HIS A 35 1.56 12.41 24.10
CA HIS A 35 0.85 12.51 25.37
C HIS A 35 1.60 13.43 26.35
N GLY A 36 0.88 14.29 27.07
CA GLY A 36 1.46 15.16 28.10
C GLY A 36 2.56 16.11 27.60
N GLY A 37 2.52 16.52 26.32
CA GLY A 37 3.56 17.36 25.70
C GLY A 37 4.85 16.62 25.33
N ARG A 38 4.85 15.28 25.39
CA ARG A 38 5.93 14.41 24.93
C ARG A 38 5.50 13.67 23.67
N THR A 39 6.48 13.22 22.90
CA THR A 39 6.29 12.42 21.69
C THR A 39 7.22 11.22 21.72
N GLU A 40 6.67 10.05 21.42
CA GLU A 40 7.40 8.83 21.09
C GLU A 40 7.03 8.40 19.68
N PHE A 41 7.90 7.59 19.07
CA PHE A 41 7.70 7.06 17.73
C PHE A 41 7.68 5.54 17.77
N VAL A 42 6.75 4.95 17.06
CA VAL A 42 6.74 3.53 16.71
C VAL A 42 6.89 3.38 15.21
N TYR A 43 7.38 2.22 14.75
CA TYR A 43 7.75 1.99 13.36
C TYR A 43 7.02 0.77 12.81
N PRO A 44 5.75 0.90 12.37
CA PRO A 44 5.00 -0.19 11.77
C PRO A 44 5.67 -0.76 10.50
N PRO A 45 5.64 -2.09 10.29
CA PRO A 45 5.09 -3.08 11.21
C PRO A 45 5.98 -3.30 12.44
N CYS A 46 5.39 -3.26 13.65
CA CYS A 46 6.10 -3.42 14.91
C CYS A 46 5.39 -4.39 15.88
N GLU A 47 6.15 -4.94 16.82
CA GLU A 47 5.59 -5.76 17.91
C GLU A 47 4.81 -4.91 18.92
N GLN A 48 3.78 -5.49 19.54
CA GLN A 48 3.02 -4.87 20.62
C GLN A 48 3.91 -4.29 21.74
N SER A 49 5.01 -4.98 22.06
CA SER A 49 5.99 -4.54 23.05
C SER A 49 6.56 -3.15 22.74
N SER A 50 6.72 -2.81 21.45
CA SER A 50 7.20 -1.49 21.03
C SER A 50 6.21 -0.38 21.38
N ILE A 51 4.91 -0.66 21.21
CA ILE A 51 3.82 0.26 21.55
C ILE A 51 3.72 0.42 23.08
N GLU A 52 3.79 -0.70 23.82
CA GLU A 52 3.79 -0.69 25.29
C GLU A 52 4.94 0.15 25.86
N PHE A 53 6.16 -0.01 25.34
CA PHE A 53 7.30 0.80 25.77
C PHE A 53 7.15 2.29 25.42
N ALA A 54 6.51 2.62 24.30
CA ALA A 54 6.21 4.02 23.95
C ALA A 54 5.23 4.63 24.97
N LEU A 55 4.16 3.92 25.31
CA LEU A 55 3.18 4.35 26.33
C LEU A 55 3.83 4.54 27.71
N GLU A 56 4.69 3.61 28.14
CA GLU A 56 5.41 3.72 29.41
C GLU A 56 6.27 5.00 29.49
N ARG A 57 7.00 5.34 28.42
CA ARG A 57 7.84 6.56 28.37
C ARG A 57 7.03 7.84 28.32
N LEU A 58 5.89 7.79 27.64
CA LEU A 58 4.90 8.87 27.61
C LEU A 58 4.14 9.03 28.93
N GLY A 59 4.16 8.00 29.78
CA GLY A 59 3.34 7.94 30.99
C GLY A 59 1.84 7.95 30.68
N ALA A 60 1.45 7.29 29.59
CA ALA A 60 0.05 7.09 29.19
C ALA A 60 -0.42 5.68 29.59
N ASP A 61 -1.68 5.55 29.99
CA ASP A 61 -2.25 4.25 30.39
C ASP A 61 -2.75 3.45 29.16
N SER A 62 -3.23 4.14 28.12
CA SER A 62 -3.59 3.54 26.83
C SER A 62 -3.37 4.48 25.63
N LEU A 63 -3.50 3.94 24.42
CA LEU A 63 -3.49 4.73 23.18
C LEU A 63 -4.66 5.72 23.10
N ASP A 64 -5.79 5.46 23.78
CA ASP A 64 -6.96 6.35 23.79
C ASP A 64 -6.66 7.69 24.47
N ASP A 65 -5.67 7.73 25.36
CA ASP A 65 -5.21 8.95 26.01
C ASP A 65 -4.23 9.77 25.13
N CYS A 66 -3.82 9.22 23.98
CA CYS A 66 -2.78 9.77 23.13
C CYS A 66 -3.34 10.42 21.87
N ASN A 67 -2.63 11.43 21.36
CA ASN A 67 -2.82 11.91 19.99
C ASN A 67 -1.87 11.16 19.06
N ILE A 68 -2.41 10.43 18.09
CA ILE A 68 -1.67 9.57 17.18
C ILE A 68 -1.68 10.19 15.79
N GLN A 69 -0.51 10.27 15.15
CA GLN A 69 -0.37 10.90 13.83
C GLN A 69 0.67 10.15 13.00
N MET A 70 0.37 9.92 11.72
CA MET A 70 1.35 9.37 10.78
C MET A 70 2.45 10.42 10.54
N SER A 71 3.70 10.02 10.74
CA SER A 71 4.87 10.88 10.50
C SER A 71 5.45 10.59 9.12
N CYS A 72 5.74 9.32 8.86
CA CYS A 72 6.13 8.82 7.55
C CYS A 72 5.31 7.57 7.18
N SER A 73 5.06 7.40 5.90
CA SER A 73 4.35 6.24 5.35
C SER A 73 5.25 5.56 4.32
N ARG A 74 5.44 4.24 4.46
CA ARG A 74 6.03 3.43 3.39
C ARG A 74 5.18 3.43 2.11
N PHE A 75 3.89 3.68 2.28
CA PHE A 75 2.94 3.74 1.18
C PHE A 75 3.10 5.09 0.49
N GLY A 76 3.37 5.05 -0.82
CA GLY A 76 3.56 6.25 -1.62
C GLY A 76 2.35 7.19 -1.55
N LYS A 77 2.55 8.42 -2.02
CA LYS A 77 1.52 9.47 -2.03
C LYS A 77 0.12 9.01 -2.48
N PRO A 78 -0.06 8.12 -3.49
CA PRO A 78 -1.39 7.69 -3.90
C PRO A 78 -2.23 7.03 -2.80
N LEU A 79 -1.62 6.38 -1.80
CA LEU A 79 -2.34 5.76 -0.69
C LEU A 79 -2.30 6.57 0.60
N SER A 80 -1.70 7.77 0.60
CA SER A 80 -1.53 8.55 1.83
C SER A 80 -2.84 8.83 2.56
N GLU A 81 -3.89 9.20 1.82
CA GLU A 81 -5.23 9.44 2.38
C GLU A 81 -5.86 8.16 2.94
N VAL A 82 -5.74 7.03 2.24
CA VAL A 82 -6.23 5.72 2.72
C VAL A 82 -5.54 5.33 4.02
N MET A 83 -4.22 5.48 4.10
CA MET A 83 -3.44 5.15 5.29
C MET A 83 -3.75 6.09 6.47
N ASP A 84 -3.93 7.38 6.20
CA ASP A 84 -4.37 8.35 7.20
C ASP A 84 -5.77 7.99 7.72
N HIS A 85 -6.71 7.60 6.85
CA HIS A 85 -8.04 7.16 7.24
C HIS A 85 -8.00 5.92 8.13
N ILE A 86 -7.26 4.87 7.71
CA ILE A 86 -7.11 3.66 8.50
C ILE A 86 -6.53 3.97 9.89
N LEU A 87 -5.48 4.78 9.96
CA LEU A 87 -4.87 5.13 11.25
C LEU A 87 -5.82 5.92 12.16
N ASN A 88 -6.58 6.87 11.62
CA ASN A 88 -7.46 7.74 12.40
C ASN A 88 -8.78 7.06 12.79
N ASP A 89 -9.35 6.25 11.91
CA ASP A 89 -10.69 5.69 12.07
C ASP A 89 -10.67 4.27 12.67
N GLU A 90 -9.64 3.46 12.37
CA GLU A 90 -9.49 2.09 12.86
C GLU A 90 -8.36 1.92 13.88
N GLY A 91 -7.42 2.86 13.92
CA GLY A 91 -6.37 2.95 14.94
C GLY A 91 -5.03 2.35 14.53
N LEU A 92 -4.05 2.48 15.45
CA LEU A 92 -2.66 2.05 15.22
C LEU A 92 -2.54 0.54 14.97
N ASP A 93 -3.32 -0.28 15.66
CA ASP A 93 -3.27 -1.73 15.49
C ASP A 93 -3.70 -2.15 14.08
N ALA A 94 -4.78 -1.54 13.56
CA ALA A 94 -5.26 -1.78 12.20
C ALA A 94 -4.23 -1.34 11.13
N PHE A 95 -3.64 -0.15 11.31
CA PHE A 95 -2.54 0.31 10.44
C PHE A 95 -1.32 -0.61 10.53
N ASN A 96 -1.00 -1.14 11.71
CA ASN A 96 0.09 -2.08 11.92
C ASN A 96 -0.13 -3.40 11.16
N GLU A 97 -1.36 -3.92 11.14
CA GLU A 97 -1.73 -5.10 10.34
C GLU A 97 -1.55 -4.84 8.83
N VAL A 98 -1.98 -3.68 8.34
CA VAL A 98 -1.75 -3.28 6.93
C VAL A 98 -0.26 -3.24 6.61
N CYS A 99 0.55 -2.69 7.50
CA CYS A 99 2.01 -2.68 7.34
C CYS A 99 2.61 -4.09 7.35
N HIS A 100 2.06 -5.01 8.17
CA HIS A 100 2.47 -6.41 8.19
C HIS A 100 2.12 -7.16 6.90
N ALA A 101 0.92 -6.93 6.36
CA ALA A 101 0.50 -7.51 5.08
C ALA A 101 1.38 -6.98 3.94
N ALA A 102 1.58 -5.67 3.86
CA ALA A 102 2.40 -5.03 2.85
C ALA A 102 3.89 -5.40 2.93
N ALA A 103 4.42 -5.74 4.11
CA ALA A 103 5.80 -6.21 4.26
C ALA A 103 6.08 -7.56 3.59
N LYS A 104 5.04 -8.33 3.24
CA LYS A 104 5.16 -9.60 2.50
C LYS A 104 5.24 -9.36 0.99
N ILE A 105 4.89 -8.17 0.51
CA ILE A 105 4.88 -7.82 -0.90
C ILE A 105 6.31 -7.44 -1.35
N PRO A 106 6.84 -8.06 -2.43
CA PRO A 106 8.12 -7.66 -2.99
C PRO A 106 8.10 -6.22 -3.52
N ASP A 107 9.21 -5.48 -3.42
CA ASP A 107 9.28 -4.06 -3.84
C ASP A 107 8.82 -3.83 -5.30
N ARG A 108 9.12 -4.78 -6.19
CA ARG A 108 8.71 -4.74 -7.61
C ARG A 108 7.19 -4.78 -7.81
N ASP A 109 6.44 -5.27 -6.83
CA ASP A 109 4.99 -5.47 -6.87
C ASP A 109 4.25 -4.39 -6.05
N LEU A 110 4.95 -3.39 -5.48
CA LEU A 110 4.33 -2.30 -4.73
C LEU A 110 3.46 -1.39 -5.61
N ASP A 111 3.87 -1.14 -6.85
CA ASP A 111 3.05 -0.39 -7.81
C ASP A 111 1.77 -1.16 -8.17
N LYS A 112 1.87 -2.50 -8.29
CA LYS A 112 0.72 -3.38 -8.50
C LYS A 112 -0.24 -3.32 -7.31
N PHE A 113 0.30 -3.41 -6.09
CA PHE A 113 -0.49 -3.27 -4.86
C PHE A 113 -1.19 -1.92 -4.78
N THR A 114 -0.48 -0.84 -5.08
CA THR A 114 -1.05 0.51 -5.10
C THR A 114 -2.18 0.62 -6.13
N ALA A 115 -1.98 0.11 -7.34
CA ALA A 115 -3.01 0.11 -8.37
C ALA A 115 -4.23 -0.73 -7.97
N ALA A 116 -4.02 -1.90 -7.35
CA ALA A 116 -5.10 -2.77 -6.88
C ALA A 116 -5.95 -2.13 -5.77
N VAL A 117 -5.32 -1.47 -4.79
CA VAL A 117 -6.04 -0.75 -3.72
C VAL A 117 -6.91 0.37 -4.29
N LEU A 118 -6.37 1.14 -5.24
CA LEU A 118 -7.11 2.23 -5.89
C LEU A 118 -8.26 1.73 -6.77
N TYR A 119 -8.01 0.68 -7.57
CA TYR A 119 -9.01 0.04 -8.41
C TYR A 119 -10.15 -0.58 -7.61
N ALA A 120 -9.84 -1.22 -6.48
CA ALA A 120 -10.84 -1.76 -5.57
C ALA A 120 -11.59 -0.67 -4.79
N ASN A 121 -11.12 0.58 -4.83
CA ASN A 121 -11.56 1.68 -3.96
C ASN A 121 -11.62 1.24 -2.48
N ALA A 122 -10.59 0.50 -2.03
CA ALA A 122 -10.52 0.00 -0.67
C ALA A 122 -10.13 1.13 0.29
N ASP A 123 -10.90 1.29 1.36
CA ASP A 123 -10.72 2.34 2.36
C ASP A 123 -10.58 1.83 3.80
N THR A 124 -10.72 0.52 4.01
CA THR A 124 -10.52 -0.13 5.33
C THR A 124 -9.26 -0.99 5.40
N SER A 125 -8.74 -1.18 6.62
CA SER A 125 -7.59 -2.04 6.89
C SER A 125 -7.82 -3.48 6.43
N CYS A 126 -9.02 -4.02 6.66
CA CYS A 126 -9.39 -5.37 6.26
C CYS A 126 -9.35 -5.56 4.74
N GLU A 127 -9.91 -4.62 3.97
CA GLU A 127 -9.90 -4.66 2.51
C GLU A 127 -8.48 -4.54 1.96
N VAL A 128 -7.70 -3.59 2.47
CA VAL A 128 -6.31 -3.39 2.05
C VAL A 128 -5.46 -4.63 2.36
N CYS A 129 -5.64 -5.26 3.51
CA CYS A 129 -4.97 -6.52 3.86
C CYS A 129 -5.38 -7.65 2.91
N ARG A 130 -6.67 -7.79 2.57
CA ARG A 130 -7.14 -8.81 1.61
C ARG A 130 -6.54 -8.64 0.22
N ILE A 131 -6.45 -7.39 -0.24
CA ILE A 131 -5.80 -7.07 -1.51
C ILE A 131 -4.31 -7.44 -1.47
N ALA A 132 -3.60 -7.12 -0.37
CA ALA A 132 -2.21 -7.51 -0.20
C ALA A 132 -2.03 -9.03 -0.22
N GLU A 133 -2.96 -9.78 0.37
CA GLU A 133 -2.91 -11.25 0.48
C GLU A 133 -3.36 -11.98 -0.80
N SER A 134 -4.11 -11.31 -1.67
CA SER A 134 -4.66 -11.87 -2.92
C SER A 134 -4.13 -11.15 -4.16
N LEU A 135 -2.94 -10.57 -4.07
CA LEU A 135 -2.39 -9.68 -5.10
C LEU A 135 -2.20 -10.39 -6.45
N GLU A 136 -2.06 -11.72 -6.46
CA GLU A 136 -2.01 -12.55 -7.66
C GLU A 136 -3.29 -12.49 -8.49
N LEU A 137 -4.46 -12.27 -7.88
CA LEU A 137 -5.76 -12.21 -8.56
C LEU A 137 -5.99 -10.90 -9.30
N PHE A 138 -5.06 -9.95 -9.20
CA PHE A 138 -5.08 -8.71 -9.96
C PHE A 138 -4.13 -8.85 -11.16
N GLU A 139 -4.60 -8.49 -12.34
CA GLU A 139 -3.76 -8.34 -13.51
C GLU A 139 -3.26 -6.91 -13.62
N TYR A 140 -1.97 -6.75 -13.90
CA TYR A 140 -1.33 -5.43 -13.90
C TYR A 140 -0.38 -5.26 -15.07
N ALA A 141 -0.65 -4.23 -15.88
CA ALA A 141 0.17 -3.80 -16.99
C ALA A 141 0.93 -2.52 -16.61
N PRO A 142 2.19 -2.63 -16.14
CA PRO A 142 2.92 -1.49 -15.60
C PRO A 142 3.21 -0.44 -16.68
N GLY A 143 2.95 0.83 -16.36
CA GLY A 143 3.24 1.98 -17.21
C GLY A 143 2.31 2.18 -18.41
N VAL A 144 1.33 1.29 -18.61
CA VAL A 144 0.34 1.38 -19.69
C VAL A 144 -0.69 2.45 -19.35
N ARG A 145 -0.92 3.41 -20.26
CA ARG A 145 -1.74 4.61 -20.00
C ARG A 145 -2.86 4.83 -21.01
N ASP A 146 -2.90 4.04 -22.07
CA ASP A 146 -3.91 4.12 -23.12
C ASP A 146 -4.18 2.74 -23.71
N THR A 147 -5.30 2.63 -24.39
CA THR A 147 -5.83 1.43 -25.03
C THR A 147 -4.90 0.89 -26.10
N ASN A 148 -4.26 1.75 -26.89
CA ASN A 148 -3.27 1.32 -27.88
C ASN A 148 -2.08 0.58 -27.25
N ASN A 149 -1.48 1.15 -26.21
CA ASN A 149 -0.40 0.51 -25.47
C ASN A 149 -0.88 -0.74 -24.73
N LEU A 150 -2.12 -0.74 -24.23
CA LEU A 150 -2.71 -1.90 -23.57
C LEU A 150 -2.86 -3.08 -24.52
N GLY A 151 -3.41 -2.87 -25.73
CA GLY A 151 -3.58 -3.93 -26.72
C GLY A 151 -2.25 -4.58 -27.09
N ALA A 152 -1.20 -3.76 -27.29
CA ALA A 152 0.15 -4.27 -27.59
C ALA A 152 0.72 -5.06 -26.41
N TRP A 153 0.64 -4.49 -25.20
CA TRP A 153 1.13 -5.14 -23.99
C TRP A 153 0.44 -6.47 -23.72
N TRP A 154 -0.89 -6.54 -23.87
CA TRP A 154 -1.67 -7.76 -23.61
C TRP A 154 -1.33 -8.86 -24.60
N LEU A 155 -1.15 -8.52 -25.87
CA LEU A 155 -0.79 -9.49 -26.90
C LEU A 155 0.57 -10.13 -26.59
N GLU A 156 1.56 -9.32 -26.21
CA GLU A 156 2.90 -9.80 -25.88
C GLU A 156 2.93 -10.56 -24.55
N ASN A 157 2.29 -10.04 -23.50
CA ASN A 157 2.48 -10.54 -22.13
C ASN A 157 1.42 -11.56 -21.68
N LYS A 158 0.21 -11.53 -22.24
CA LYS A 158 -0.88 -12.45 -21.89
C LYS A 158 -1.10 -13.55 -22.92
N MET A 159 -0.97 -13.20 -24.20
CA MET A 159 -1.14 -14.16 -25.28
C MET A 159 0.16 -14.82 -25.74
N ASP A 160 1.32 -14.37 -25.22
CA ASP A 160 2.66 -14.77 -25.68
C ASP A 160 2.77 -14.72 -27.21
N CYS A 161 2.20 -13.66 -27.79
CA CYS A 161 2.03 -13.51 -29.23
C CYS A 161 2.75 -12.25 -29.70
N SER A 162 3.68 -12.43 -30.63
CA SER A 162 4.31 -11.34 -31.37
C SER A 162 3.85 -11.38 -32.81
N LEU A 163 3.33 -10.26 -33.30
CA LEU A 163 2.93 -10.14 -34.68
C LEU A 163 4.17 -10.01 -35.58
N PRO A 164 4.22 -10.69 -36.74
CA PRO A 164 5.19 -10.39 -37.78
C PRO A 164 5.17 -8.91 -38.15
N TYR A 165 6.35 -8.33 -38.37
CA TYR A 165 6.51 -6.90 -38.70
C TYR A 165 5.61 -6.44 -39.85
N GLU A 166 5.35 -7.31 -40.84
CA GLU A 166 4.51 -7.00 -42.00
C GLU A 166 3.02 -6.81 -41.69
N ILE A 167 2.55 -7.26 -40.52
CA ILE A 167 1.15 -7.11 -40.08
C ILE A 167 1.00 -6.28 -38.81
N ASP A 168 2.08 -6.11 -38.03
CA ASP A 168 2.13 -5.35 -36.79
C ASP A 168 1.62 -3.91 -36.97
N GLU A 169 2.09 -3.21 -38.01
CA GLU A 169 1.70 -1.82 -38.28
C GLU A 169 0.23 -1.65 -38.70
N PHE A 170 -0.46 -2.75 -39.04
CA PHE A 170 -1.86 -2.75 -39.47
C PHE A 170 -2.81 -3.31 -38.42
N PHE A 171 -2.30 -3.80 -37.29
CA PHE A 171 -3.13 -4.33 -36.23
C PHE A 171 -3.79 -3.19 -35.45
N ASP A 172 -5.08 -3.34 -35.15
CA ASP A 172 -5.84 -2.37 -34.38
C ASP A 172 -5.63 -2.59 -32.87
N TYR A 173 -4.45 -2.16 -32.39
CA TYR A 173 -4.10 -2.27 -30.97
C TYR A 173 -5.04 -1.45 -30.08
N ASP A 174 -5.54 -0.33 -30.57
CA ASP A 174 -6.43 0.55 -29.82
C ASP A 174 -7.78 -0.12 -29.59
N GLY A 175 -8.43 -0.61 -30.65
CA GLY A 175 -9.68 -1.36 -30.54
C GLY A 175 -9.55 -2.67 -29.76
N TYR A 176 -8.40 -3.35 -29.85
CA TYR A 176 -8.13 -4.52 -29.01
C TYR A 176 -8.00 -4.14 -27.52
N GLY A 177 -7.29 -3.04 -27.22
CA GLY A 177 -7.20 -2.48 -25.88
C GLY A 177 -8.55 -2.09 -25.30
N GLU A 178 -9.40 -1.38 -26.06
CA GLU A 178 -10.77 -1.04 -25.65
C GLU A 178 -11.55 -2.31 -25.27
N SER A 179 -11.47 -3.37 -26.09
CA SER A 179 -12.09 -4.65 -25.80
C SER A 179 -11.53 -5.30 -24.52
N ILE A 180 -10.26 -5.13 -24.18
CA ILE A 180 -9.69 -5.63 -22.93
C ILE A 180 -10.27 -4.88 -21.73
N VAL A 181 -10.31 -3.54 -21.79
CA VAL A 181 -10.89 -2.69 -20.74
C VAL A 181 -12.33 -3.11 -20.46
N GLU A 182 -13.15 -3.21 -21.52
CA GLU A 182 -14.58 -3.51 -21.38
C GLU A 182 -14.86 -4.93 -20.88
N ASN A 183 -14.12 -5.95 -21.35
CA ASN A 183 -14.42 -7.34 -20.99
C ASN A 183 -13.89 -7.72 -19.60
N ASN A 184 -12.86 -7.04 -19.10
CA ASN A 184 -12.25 -7.33 -17.80
C ASN A 184 -12.64 -6.32 -16.71
N ASP A 185 -13.52 -5.35 -17.04
CA ASP A 185 -13.90 -4.24 -16.15
C ASP A 185 -12.67 -3.56 -15.52
N GLY A 186 -11.66 -3.31 -16.37
CA GLY A 186 -10.36 -2.81 -15.92
C GLY A 186 -10.24 -1.29 -15.97
N GLU A 187 -9.25 -0.76 -15.27
CA GLU A 187 -9.04 0.67 -15.11
C GLU A 187 -7.58 1.10 -15.33
N PHE A 188 -7.38 2.29 -15.90
CA PHE A 188 -6.08 2.95 -15.95
C PHE A 188 -5.87 3.78 -14.69
N VAL A 189 -4.89 3.41 -13.87
CA VAL A 189 -4.53 4.13 -12.66
C VAL A 189 -3.41 5.11 -12.96
N GLU A 190 -3.69 6.40 -12.72
CA GLU A 190 -2.77 7.50 -13.08
C GLU A 190 -1.38 7.32 -12.45
N GLY A 191 -0.35 7.42 -13.28
CA GLY A 191 1.04 7.31 -12.84
C GLY A 191 1.54 5.87 -12.64
N LEU A 192 0.65 4.86 -12.62
CA LEU A 192 1.00 3.46 -12.37
C LEU A 192 0.88 2.59 -13.63
N GLY A 193 -0.33 2.33 -14.11
CA GLY A 193 -0.57 1.39 -15.19
C GLY A 193 -2.03 1.01 -15.33
N PHE A 194 -2.31 -0.05 -16.08
CA PHE A 194 -3.65 -0.65 -16.17
C PHE A 194 -3.80 -1.81 -15.20
N VAL A 195 -4.94 -1.94 -14.55
CA VAL A 195 -5.27 -3.02 -13.61
C VAL A 195 -6.67 -3.56 -13.87
N CYS A 196 -6.85 -4.87 -13.72
CA CYS A 196 -8.15 -5.52 -13.70
C CYS A 196 -8.10 -6.79 -12.85
N MET A 197 -9.23 -7.47 -12.67
CA MET A 197 -9.23 -8.81 -12.06
C MET A 197 -8.71 -9.86 -13.06
N GLU A 198 -8.12 -10.93 -12.53
CA GLU A 198 -7.85 -12.16 -13.29
C GLU A 198 -9.17 -12.79 -13.77
N GLU A 199 -9.14 -13.41 -14.95
CA GLU A 199 -10.33 -14.02 -15.56
C GLU A 199 -11.01 -15.01 -14.60
N GLY A 200 -12.29 -14.78 -14.32
CA GLY A 200 -13.10 -15.63 -13.45
C GLY A 200 -13.13 -15.21 -11.98
N TYR A 201 -12.41 -14.15 -11.60
CA TYR A 201 -12.44 -13.54 -10.28
C TYR A 201 -13.09 -12.15 -10.32
N THR A 202 -13.62 -11.73 -9.19
CA THR A 202 -14.26 -10.43 -8.99
C THR A 202 -13.69 -9.75 -7.75
N LEU A 203 -13.87 -8.42 -7.63
CA LEU A 203 -13.52 -7.71 -6.39
C LEU A 203 -14.25 -8.30 -5.18
N GLU A 204 -15.48 -8.80 -5.34
CA GLU A 204 -16.20 -9.46 -4.25
C GLU A 204 -15.48 -10.71 -3.74
N ASP A 205 -14.84 -11.50 -4.61
CA ASP A 205 -14.08 -12.69 -4.21
C ASP A 205 -12.87 -12.32 -3.32
N VAL A 206 -12.33 -11.11 -3.48
CA VAL A 206 -11.22 -10.58 -2.69
C VAL A 206 -11.73 -9.88 -1.42
N LEU A 207 -12.76 -9.04 -1.53
CA LEU A 207 -13.16 -8.13 -0.45
C LEU A 207 -14.15 -8.74 0.54
N GLN A 208 -14.84 -9.83 0.22
CA GLN A 208 -15.82 -10.45 1.13
C GLN A 208 -15.19 -10.98 2.43
N ASP A 209 -15.91 -10.81 3.54
CA ASP A 209 -15.59 -11.45 4.81
C ASP A 209 -15.67 -12.97 4.68
N THR A 210 -14.55 -13.66 4.87
CA THR A 210 -14.50 -15.13 4.88
C THR A 210 -15.18 -15.78 6.10
N ASP A 211 -15.94 -15.01 6.89
CA ASP A 211 -16.64 -15.49 8.10
C ASP A 211 -18.03 -16.10 7.85
N GLN A 212 -18.31 -16.54 6.61
CA GLN A 212 -19.48 -17.38 6.30
C GLN A 212 -19.04 -18.77 5.86
N GLY A 213 -18.54 -19.58 6.81
CA GLY A 213 -17.96 -20.88 6.48
C GLY A 213 -18.00 -21.98 7.52
N MET A 214 -18.69 -21.85 8.67
CA MET A 214 -18.98 -22.99 9.55
C MET A 214 -20.37 -22.87 10.18
N GLY A 215 -21.42 -23.13 9.39
CA GLY A 215 -22.80 -23.05 9.83
C GLY A 215 -23.72 -24.00 9.07
N GLY A 216 -23.54 -25.31 9.23
CA GLY A 216 -24.59 -26.33 9.01
C GLY A 216 -24.51 -27.11 7.70
N MET A 217 -24.17 -28.40 7.79
CA MET A 217 -25.09 -29.53 8.03
C MET A 217 -24.31 -30.73 8.56
#